data_AF-A0A820ZSE5-F1
#
_entry.id   AF-A0A820ZSE5-F1
#
_cell.length_a   1.000
_cell.length_b   1.000
_cell.length_c   1.000
_cell.angle_alpha   90.00
_cell.angle_beta   90.00
_cell.angle_gamma   90.00
#
_symmetry.space_group_name_H-M   'P 1'
#
loop_
_entity.id
_entity.type
_entity.pdbx_description
1 polymer ?
#
loop_
_entity_poly.entity_id
_entity_poly.type
_entity_poly.pdbx_seq_one_letter_code
_entity_poly.pdbx_strand_id
1 'polypeptide(L)'
;MSNEILNKICSGLPLNPLPPPKKTRNTNVPHAPDRKPSLTTKDRKLAIKNALRYFPSNIQPQLIDEFIYELDTYGHIYMYRFQPDIEMRAYPIDEYPCKCKAAAGIMLMIMNNLDRRVAQFPDELVTYGGNGQAFSNWAQFLLIMHYLSIMTDEQVLIMYSGHPLGLFPTRVDRSPLVVITNGLMVPNYSSSDEYDRLFALGCTMYGQMTAGSYCYIGPQGIIHGTFITITNAARKKFGTNDLRGKVFVSSGLGGMSGAQPKACQLLGCVGVIAEVSEEAAKKRYDQGWCQELIYDLNQLIARIRECREKKLATSIGFVGNVVDVWERLANEKETLVDIGSDQTSCHIPYQGGYYPVQLSYDEARKCMKNDPTKFKELVHESIKRQIAAIDKLYERGMYFFDYGNAFLLTAKHAGAPIGGDDGGQS
;
A
#
# COMPACT_ATOMS: atom_id res chain seq x y z
N MET A 1 3.70 19.14 27.36
CA MET A 1 4.79 18.46 26.62
C MET A 1 4.48 18.33 25.13
N SER A 2 3.27 17.93 24.70
CA SER A 2 2.92 17.83 23.27
C SER A 2 3.03 19.15 22.51
N ASN A 3 2.50 20.26 23.05
CA ASN A 3 2.56 21.58 22.40
C ASN A 3 3.98 22.04 22.03
N GLU A 4 4.99 21.76 22.87
CA GLU A 4 6.36 22.19 22.60
C GLU A 4 7.00 21.41 21.45
N ILE A 5 6.65 20.13 21.29
CA ILE A 5 7.17 19.30 20.19
C ILE A 5 6.41 19.59 18.89
N LEU A 6 5.09 19.85 18.96
CA LEU A 6 4.31 20.30 17.80
C LEU A 6 4.80 21.67 17.30
N ASN A 7 5.17 22.59 18.19
CA ASN A 7 5.84 23.83 17.82
C ASN A 7 7.16 23.59 17.04
N LYS A 8 7.95 22.58 17.43
CA LYS A 8 9.20 22.25 16.74
C LYS A 8 8.95 21.78 15.30
N ILE A 9 8.01 20.87 15.06
CA ILE A 9 7.72 20.39 13.69
C ILE A 9 7.09 21.47 12.81
N CYS A 10 6.41 22.45 13.41
CA CYS A 10 5.87 23.62 12.71
C CYS A 10 6.89 24.76 12.50
N SER A 11 8.10 24.66 13.08
CA SER A 11 9.13 25.68 12.92
C SER A 11 9.90 25.60 11.58
N GLY A 12 9.64 24.56 10.79
CA GLY A 12 10.31 24.31 9.51
C GLY A 12 11.56 23.47 9.67
N LEU A 13 12.54 23.65 8.78
CA LEU A 13 13.76 22.86 8.79
C LEU A 13 14.68 23.31 9.94
N PRO A 14 15.14 22.41 10.83
CA PRO A 14 16.13 22.73 11.84
C PRO A 14 17.52 22.84 11.18
N LEU A 15 17.98 24.06 10.93
CA LEU A 15 19.24 24.32 10.20
C LEU A 15 20.40 24.77 11.09
N ASN A 16 20.12 25.28 12.30
CA ASN A 16 21.14 25.77 13.22
C ASN A 16 20.75 25.55 14.69
N PRO A 17 21.35 24.55 15.38
CA PRO A 17 22.22 23.53 14.81
C PRO A 17 21.44 22.55 13.92
N LEU A 18 22.15 21.86 13.00
CA LEU A 18 21.58 20.71 12.32
C LEU A 18 21.31 19.58 13.33
N PRO A 19 20.21 18.82 13.19
CA PRO A 19 20.02 17.59 13.95
C PRO A 19 21.17 16.62 13.72
N PRO A 20 21.49 15.74 14.68
CA PRO A 20 22.51 14.72 14.48
C PRO A 20 22.13 13.79 13.31
N PRO A 21 23.11 13.32 12.51
CA PRO A 21 22.84 12.37 11.44
C PRO A 21 22.23 11.07 11.99
N LYS A 22 21.18 10.56 11.33
CA LYS A 22 20.62 9.23 11.62
C LYS A 22 21.30 8.19 10.74
N LYS A 23 22.26 7.47 11.30
CA LYS A 23 23.09 6.49 10.55
C LYS A 23 22.42 5.14 10.34
N THR A 24 21.36 4.83 11.09
CA THR A 24 20.71 3.51 11.06
C THR A 24 19.20 3.64 11.13
N ARG A 25 18.52 2.79 10.37
CA ARG A 25 17.08 2.56 10.41
C ARG A 25 16.62 2.02 11.78
N ASN A 26 15.43 2.39 12.21
CA ASN A 26 14.86 1.97 13.49
C ASN A 26 14.35 0.53 13.42
N THR A 27 15.01 -0.39 14.11
CA THR A 27 14.67 -1.83 14.08
C THR A 27 13.30 -2.17 14.67
N ASN A 28 12.63 -1.22 15.34
CA ASN A 28 11.31 -1.43 15.94
C ASN A 28 10.14 -1.13 15.00
N VAL A 29 10.41 -0.70 13.76
CA VAL A 29 9.38 -0.48 12.74
C VAL A 29 9.72 -1.20 11.43
N PRO A 30 8.70 -1.63 10.67
CA PRO A 30 8.93 -2.14 9.32
C PRO A 30 9.48 -1.03 8.42
N HIS A 31 10.39 -1.39 7.53
CA HIS A 31 11.02 -0.49 6.57
C HIS A 31 10.70 -0.87 5.13
N ALA A 32 10.60 0.14 4.27
CA ALA A 32 10.39 -0.10 2.85
C ALA A 32 11.59 -0.86 2.24
N PRO A 33 11.36 -1.79 1.29
CA PRO A 33 12.44 -2.46 0.57
C PRO A 33 13.38 -1.45 -0.10
N ASP A 34 14.66 -1.77 -0.13
CA ASP A 34 15.65 -0.96 -0.83
C ASP A 34 15.33 -0.95 -2.33
N ARG A 35 15.28 0.25 -2.93
CA ARG A 35 15.04 0.42 -4.35
C ARG A 35 16.36 0.38 -5.12
N LYS A 36 16.29 -0.03 -6.39
CA LYS A 36 17.44 -0.02 -7.30
C LYS A 36 17.08 0.67 -8.61
N PRO A 37 16.82 1.98 -8.58
CA PRO A 37 16.54 2.72 -9.80
C PRO A 37 17.77 2.69 -10.72
N SER A 38 17.55 2.47 -12.02
CA SER A 38 18.59 2.51 -13.05
C SER A 38 19.00 3.96 -13.33
N LEU A 39 19.79 4.56 -12.45
CA LEU A 39 20.23 5.95 -12.55
C LEU A 39 21.57 6.07 -13.28
N THR A 40 21.62 6.94 -14.29
CA THR A 40 22.89 7.33 -14.91
C THR A 40 23.73 8.20 -13.97
N THR A 41 25.01 8.39 -14.25
CA THR A 41 25.85 9.34 -13.49
C THR A 41 25.28 10.76 -13.49
N LYS A 42 24.61 11.17 -14.58
CA LYS A 42 23.92 12.47 -14.65
C LYS A 42 22.71 12.50 -13.73
N ASP A 43 21.92 11.43 -13.72
CA ASP A 43 20.75 11.32 -12.84
C ASP A 43 21.16 11.34 -11.37
N ARG A 44 22.20 10.60 -10.99
CA ARG A 44 22.70 10.59 -9.61
C ARG A 44 23.12 11.99 -9.15
N LYS A 45 23.88 12.72 -9.98
CA LYS A 45 24.24 14.12 -9.68
C LYS A 45 23.00 15.02 -9.56
N LEU A 46 22.00 14.81 -10.42
CA LEU A 46 20.75 15.55 -10.37
C LEU A 46 19.92 15.24 -9.13
N ALA A 47 19.84 13.97 -8.69
CA ALA A 47 19.17 13.56 -7.46
C ALA A 47 19.74 14.30 -6.24
N ILE A 48 21.08 14.30 -6.10
CA ILE A 48 21.74 15.04 -5.01
C ILE A 48 21.45 16.54 -5.11
N LYS A 49 21.59 17.15 -6.29
CA LYS A 49 21.29 18.57 -6.49
C LYS A 49 19.82 18.90 -6.13
N ASN A 50 18.89 18.03 -6.53
CA ASN A 50 17.48 18.18 -6.23
C ASN A 50 17.18 18.04 -4.73
N ALA A 51 17.84 17.11 -4.03
CA ALA A 51 17.73 16.98 -2.59
C ALA A 51 18.31 18.20 -1.84
N LEU A 52 19.43 18.74 -2.32
CA LEU A 52 20.07 19.93 -1.71
C LEU A 52 19.27 21.22 -1.87
N ARG A 53 18.29 21.28 -2.77
CA ARG A 53 17.48 22.50 -3.02
C ARG A 53 16.70 22.99 -1.80
N TYR A 54 16.42 22.10 -0.85
CA TYR A 54 15.72 22.43 0.39
C TYR A 54 16.61 23.13 1.43
N PHE A 55 17.92 23.20 1.19
CA PHE A 55 18.90 23.58 2.19
C PHE A 55 19.75 24.78 1.69
N PRO A 56 20.03 25.78 2.55
CA PRO A 56 20.95 26.86 2.24
C PRO A 56 22.34 26.38 1.84
N SER A 57 23.00 27.12 0.93
CA SER A 57 24.28 26.73 0.33
C SER A 57 25.40 26.48 1.34
N ASN A 58 25.39 27.17 2.48
CA ASN A 58 26.40 27.01 3.54
C ASN A 58 26.31 25.68 4.30
N ILE A 59 25.15 25.01 4.29
CA ILE A 59 24.98 23.70 4.96
C ILE A 59 25.02 22.52 3.99
N GLN A 60 24.82 22.76 2.69
CA GLN A 60 24.81 21.71 1.66
C GLN A 60 26.04 20.78 1.71
N PRO A 61 27.29 21.28 1.89
CA PRO A 61 28.46 20.40 1.94
C PRO A 61 28.39 19.33 3.04
N GLN A 62 27.70 19.61 4.16
CA GLN A 62 27.56 18.67 5.28
C GLN A 62 26.54 17.56 5.01
N LEU A 63 25.69 17.72 3.99
CA LEU A 63 24.59 16.81 3.67
C LEU A 63 24.89 15.93 2.44
N ILE A 64 25.86 16.30 1.60
CA ILE A 64 26.18 15.59 0.34
C ILE A 64 26.47 14.12 0.58
N ASP A 65 27.40 13.80 1.48
CA ASP A 65 27.82 12.42 1.72
C ASP A 65 26.69 11.57 2.30
N GLU A 66 25.84 12.17 3.13
CA GLU A 66 24.66 11.52 3.70
C GLU A 66 23.62 11.21 2.61
N PHE A 67 23.35 12.15 1.70
CA PHE A 67 22.41 11.93 0.60
C PHE A 67 22.94 10.96 -0.45
N ILE A 68 24.25 10.94 -0.70
CA ILE A 68 24.88 9.91 -1.53
C ILE A 68 24.71 8.54 -0.87
N TYR A 69 24.98 8.44 0.42
CA TYR A 69 24.82 7.20 1.17
C TYR A 69 23.37 6.68 1.13
N GLU A 70 22.38 7.54 1.37
CA GLU A 70 20.97 7.14 1.29
C GLU A 70 20.58 6.69 -0.10
N LEU A 71 21.00 7.42 -1.15
CA LEU A 71 20.72 7.06 -2.52
C LEU A 71 21.32 5.69 -2.90
N ASP A 72 22.54 5.41 -2.43
CA ASP A 72 23.24 4.15 -2.72
C ASP A 72 22.71 2.96 -1.90
N THR A 73 22.29 3.22 -0.67
CA THR A 73 21.86 2.16 0.24
C THR A 73 20.39 1.81 0.03
N TYR A 74 19.53 2.83 -0.14
CA TYR A 74 18.08 2.67 -0.13
C TYR A 74 17.44 2.92 -1.51
N GLY A 75 18.23 3.40 -2.48
CA GLY A 75 17.73 3.81 -3.79
C GLY A 75 16.93 5.11 -3.79
N HIS A 76 16.94 5.85 -2.68
CA HIS A 76 16.19 7.10 -2.51
C HIS A 76 16.75 7.93 -1.36
N ILE A 77 16.55 9.25 -1.42
CA ILE A 77 17.00 10.22 -0.41
C ILE A 77 15.81 10.61 0.46
N TYR A 78 15.62 9.92 1.58
CA TYR A 78 14.54 10.16 2.55
C TYR A 78 14.86 11.31 3.50
N MET A 79 16.14 11.65 3.66
CA MET A 79 16.66 12.66 4.57
C MET A 79 16.39 12.32 6.03
N TYR A 80 16.76 11.10 6.47
CA TYR A 80 16.41 10.57 7.79
C TYR A 80 16.86 11.45 8.96
N ARG A 81 17.95 12.22 8.80
CA ARG A 81 18.37 13.24 9.78
C ARG A 81 17.23 14.16 10.21
N PHE A 82 16.33 14.50 9.30
CA PHE A 82 15.25 15.45 9.53
C PHE A 82 13.94 14.81 9.99
N GLN A 83 13.91 13.49 10.18
CA GLN A 83 12.76 12.83 10.79
C GLN A 83 12.61 13.28 12.26
N PRO A 84 11.48 13.91 12.64
CA PRO A 84 11.28 14.40 14.00
C PRO A 84 11.31 13.29 15.05
N ASP A 85 11.85 13.60 16.21
CA ASP A 85 11.77 12.75 17.40
C ASP A 85 10.47 13.04 18.16
N ILE A 86 9.36 12.59 17.59
CA ILE A 86 8.02 12.66 18.16
C ILE A 86 7.31 11.32 17.96
N GLU A 87 6.42 10.97 18.88
CA GLU A 87 5.42 9.95 18.58
C GLU A 87 4.53 10.46 17.43
N MET A 88 4.79 9.99 16.22
CA MET A 88 4.00 10.34 15.04
C MET A 88 2.60 9.74 15.18
N ARG A 89 1.61 10.61 15.39
CA ARG A 89 0.18 10.27 15.49
C ARG A 89 -0.66 11.51 15.33
N ALA A 90 -1.96 11.35 15.13
CA ALA A 90 -2.90 12.45 15.31
C ALA A 90 -2.93 12.91 16.79
N TYR A 91 -2.74 14.21 16.99
CA TYR A 91 -3.01 14.93 18.24
C TYR A 91 -4.36 15.66 18.17
N PRO A 92 -4.96 16.04 19.32
CA PRO A 92 -6.13 16.93 19.34
C PRO A 92 -5.90 18.20 18.52
N ILE A 93 -6.92 18.62 17.76
CA ILE A 93 -6.79 19.71 16.77
C ILE A 93 -6.33 21.04 17.39
N ASP A 94 -6.69 21.29 18.65
CA ASP A 94 -6.36 22.53 19.36
C ASP A 94 -4.91 22.56 19.90
N GLU A 95 -4.15 21.46 19.79
CA GLU A 95 -2.73 21.41 20.16
C GLU A 95 -1.80 21.86 19.02
N TYR A 96 -2.28 21.91 17.78
CA TYR A 96 -1.47 22.35 16.65
C TYR A 96 -1.32 23.89 16.66
N PRO A 97 -0.09 24.40 16.56
CA PRO A 97 0.14 25.84 16.50
C PRO A 97 -0.19 26.35 15.10
N CYS A 98 -1.39 26.90 14.89
CA CYS A 98 -1.84 27.36 13.59
C CYS A 98 -2.54 28.71 13.68
N LYS A 99 -2.42 29.52 12.62
CA LYS A 99 -3.29 30.68 12.45
C LYS A 99 -4.70 30.30 11.96
N CYS A 100 -4.79 29.25 11.14
CA CYS A 100 -6.05 28.74 10.58
C CYS A 100 -6.40 27.36 11.17
N LYS A 101 -7.57 27.23 11.82
CA LYS A 101 -8.00 25.97 12.44
C LYS A 101 -8.21 24.84 11.42
N ALA A 102 -8.66 25.16 10.20
CA ALA A 102 -8.81 24.15 9.16
C ALA A 102 -7.45 23.60 8.68
N ALA A 103 -6.37 24.39 8.72
CA ALA A 103 -5.02 23.90 8.47
C ALA A 103 -4.52 22.94 9.58
N ALA A 104 -4.93 23.15 10.83
CA ALA A 104 -4.70 22.20 11.92
C ALA A 104 -5.32 20.83 11.64
N GLY A 105 -6.52 20.80 11.05
CA GLY A 105 -7.17 19.57 10.60
C GLY A 105 -6.33 18.80 9.57
N ILE A 106 -5.70 19.51 8.63
CA ILE A 106 -4.83 18.89 7.62
C ILE A 106 -3.56 18.32 8.28
N MET A 107 -2.93 19.07 9.20
CA MET A 107 -1.77 18.59 9.96
C MET A 107 -2.09 17.33 10.76
N LEU A 108 -3.27 17.28 11.40
CA LEU A 108 -3.76 16.11 12.09
C LEU A 108 -3.82 14.89 11.16
N MET A 109 -4.40 15.06 9.99
CA MET A 109 -4.53 13.95 9.05
C MET A 109 -3.20 13.52 8.43
N ILE A 110 -2.28 14.45 8.20
CA ILE A 110 -0.90 14.15 7.79
C ILE A 110 -0.21 13.26 8.83
N MET A 111 -0.28 13.64 10.11
CA MET A 111 0.35 12.87 11.18
C MET A 111 -0.32 11.50 11.38
N ASN A 112 -1.64 11.41 11.17
CA ASN A 112 -2.35 10.13 11.16
C ASN A 112 -1.85 9.19 10.04
N ASN A 113 -1.64 9.71 8.83
CA ASN A 113 -1.13 8.93 7.71
C ASN A 113 0.29 8.37 7.93
N LEU A 114 1.05 8.97 8.84
CA LEU A 114 2.41 8.58 9.21
C LEU A 114 2.51 7.89 10.57
N ASP A 115 1.37 7.64 11.23
CA ASP A 115 1.32 6.95 12.51
C ASP A 115 1.81 5.51 12.35
N ARG A 116 2.70 5.04 13.23
CA ARG A 116 3.25 3.66 13.17
C ARG A 116 2.19 2.57 13.29
N ARG A 117 1.01 2.89 13.84
CA ARG A 117 -0.15 2.00 13.95
C ARG A 117 -0.96 1.94 12.65
N VAL A 118 -0.79 2.93 11.77
CA VAL A 118 -1.56 3.13 10.54
C VAL A 118 -0.71 2.87 9.29
N ALA A 119 0.46 3.50 9.20
CA ALA A 119 1.36 3.46 8.06
C ALA A 119 2.09 2.12 7.92
N GLN A 120 2.33 1.70 6.67
CA GLN A 120 3.05 0.48 6.35
C GLN A 120 4.56 0.60 6.57
N PHE A 121 5.18 1.68 6.10
CA PHE A 121 6.60 1.99 6.34
C PHE A 121 6.72 3.45 6.78
N PRO A 122 6.48 3.75 8.07
CA PRO A 122 6.33 5.13 8.57
C PRO A 122 7.60 5.97 8.40
N ASP A 123 8.78 5.37 8.56
CA ASP A 123 10.06 6.08 8.47
C ASP A 123 10.42 6.46 7.01
N GLU A 124 9.92 5.71 6.02
CA GLU A 124 9.99 6.01 4.58
C GLU A 124 8.77 6.78 4.05
N LEU A 125 7.93 7.28 4.95
CA LEU A 125 6.73 8.07 4.66
C LEU A 125 5.69 7.34 3.80
N VAL A 126 5.72 6.00 3.80
CA VAL A 126 4.78 5.13 3.07
C VAL A 126 3.61 4.76 3.96
N THR A 127 2.41 5.21 3.59
CA THR A 127 1.19 4.87 4.32
C THR A 127 0.69 3.46 3.96
N TYR A 128 0.58 3.10 2.67
CA TYR A 128 0.18 1.75 2.25
C TYR A 128 0.52 1.47 0.78
N GLY A 129 0.28 0.23 0.34
CA GLY A 129 0.46 -0.17 -1.05
C GLY A 129 1.92 -0.38 -1.45
N GLY A 130 2.81 -0.57 -0.48
CA GLY A 130 4.25 -0.78 -0.70
C GLY A 130 5.03 0.49 -0.99
N ASN A 131 4.47 1.42 -1.77
CA ASN A 131 5.12 2.67 -2.15
C ASN A 131 4.20 3.90 -2.17
N GLY A 132 2.96 3.79 -1.67
CA GLY A 132 2.02 4.90 -1.53
C GLY A 132 2.44 5.86 -0.41
N GLN A 133 3.02 7.00 -0.77
CA GLN A 133 3.65 7.93 0.16
C GLN A 133 2.84 9.18 0.46
N ALA A 134 3.00 9.69 1.69
CA ALA A 134 2.54 11.01 2.08
C ALA A 134 3.49 12.11 1.59
N PHE A 135 4.81 11.86 1.62
CA PHE A 135 5.85 12.74 1.08
C PHE A 135 7.03 11.93 0.54
N SER A 136 7.82 12.52 -0.34
CA SER A 136 9.02 11.89 -0.88
C SER A 136 10.17 11.87 0.15
N ASN A 137 10.26 12.86 1.04
CA ASN A 137 11.32 12.96 2.06
C ASN A 137 10.88 13.79 3.28
N TRP A 138 11.67 13.72 4.36
CA TRP A 138 11.38 14.40 5.62
C TRP A 138 11.51 15.93 5.57
N ALA A 139 12.27 16.50 4.62
CA ALA A 139 12.32 17.94 4.45
C ALA A 139 10.97 18.49 3.94
N GLN A 140 10.33 17.77 3.01
CA GLN A 140 8.99 18.10 2.54
C GLN A 140 7.97 18.07 3.67
N PHE A 141 8.01 17.05 4.54
CA PHE A 141 7.17 16.95 5.73
C PHE A 141 7.32 18.19 6.63
N LEU A 142 8.55 18.57 7.00
CA LEU A 142 8.76 19.73 7.89
C LEU A 142 8.30 21.04 7.26
N LEU A 143 8.50 21.20 5.95
CA LEU A 143 8.08 22.41 5.24
C LEU A 143 6.55 22.52 5.12
N ILE A 144 5.83 21.42 4.86
CA ILE A 144 4.35 21.49 4.86
C ILE A 144 3.81 21.80 6.26
N MET A 145 4.36 21.19 7.32
CA MET A 145 3.93 21.46 8.69
C MET A 145 4.17 22.92 9.05
N HIS A 146 5.30 23.49 8.59
CA HIS A 146 5.56 24.91 8.72
C HIS A 146 4.55 25.77 7.95
N TYR A 147 4.34 25.53 6.65
CA TYR A 147 3.40 26.33 5.87
C TYR A 147 1.96 26.26 6.40
N LEU A 148 1.49 25.08 6.79
CA LEU A 148 0.16 24.92 7.40
C LEU A 148 0.04 25.64 8.76
N SER A 149 1.13 25.77 9.52
CA SER A 149 1.13 26.51 10.79
C SER A 149 0.99 28.03 10.60
N ILE A 150 1.64 28.59 9.57
CA ILE A 150 1.71 30.03 9.37
C ILE A 150 0.67 30.59 8.38
N MET A 151 0.04 29.72 7.58
CA MET A 151 -0.92 30.13 6.56
C MET A 151 -2.17 30.76 7.17
N THR A 152 -2.72 31.71 6.44
CA THR A 152 -4.03 32.31 6.70
C THR A 152 -5.10 31.63 5.82
N ASP A 153 -6.36 31.95 6.07
CA ASP A 153 -7.51 31.54 5.25
C ASP A 153 -7.56 32.25 3.88
N GLU A 154 -6.75 33.29 3.67
CA GLU A 154 -6.54 33.98 2.40
C GLU A 154 -5.45 33.35 1.53
N GLN A 155 -4.97 32.15 1.88
CA GLN A 155 -3.88 31.48 1.17
C GLN A 155 -4.24 30.04 0.78
N VAL A 156 -3.66 29.58 -0.31
CA VAL A 156 -3.64 28.19 -0.74
C VAL A 156 -2.21 27.67 -0.78
N LEU A 157 -1.99 26.48 -0.23
CA LEU A 157 -0.74 25.74 -0.35
C LEU A 157 -0.78 24.84 -1.59
N ILE A 158 0.20 24.98 -2.47
CA ILE A 158 0.32 24.13 -3.67
C ILE A 158 1.34 23.02 -3.41
N MET A 159 0.92 21.77 -3.58
CA MET A 159 1.76 20.58 -3.41
C MET A 159 2.02 19.92 -4.76
N TYR A 160 3.30 19.73 -5.09
CA TYR A 160 3.78 19.03 -6.29
C TYR A 160 4.45 17.71 -5.91
N SER A 161 3.70 16.63 -5.95
CA SER A 161 4.15 15.27 -5.61
C SER A 161 4.97 15.25 -4.32
N GLY A 162 4.38 15.80 -3.26
CA GLY A 162 5.00 15.93 -1.93
C GLY A 162 5.81 17.20 -1.74
N HIS A 163 6.31 17.85 -2.79
CA HIS A 163 7.02 19.13 -2.68
C HIS A 163 6.06 20.28 -2.36
N PRO A 164 6.18 20.97 -1.21
CA PRO A 164 5.38 22.14 -0.92
C PRO A 164 5.94 23.35 -1.69
N LEU A 165 5.33 23.67 -2.83
CA LEU A 165 5.79 24.75 -3.71
C LEU A 165 5.74 26.11 -2.99
N GLY A 166 4.68 26.33 -2.20
CA GLY A 166 4.53 27.54 -1.39
C GLY A 166 3.08 27.94 -1.17
N LEU A 167 2.92 29.01 -0.40
CA LEU A 167 1.63 29.65 -0.12
C LEU A 167 1.38 30.77 -1.13
N PHE A 168 0.20 30.75 -1.76
CA PHE A 168 -0.23 31.73 -2.74
C PHE A 168 -1.52 32.41 -2.28
N PRO A 169 -1.71 33.72 -2.54
CA PRO A 169 -2.96 34.41 -2.22
C PRO A 169 -4.16 33.76 -2.92
N THR A 170 -5.29 33.71 -2.23
CA THR A 170 -6.55 33.17 -2.76
C THR A 170 -7.77 33.86 -2.15
N ARG A 171 -8.98 33.44 -2.56
CA ARG A 171 -10.24 33.94 -2.00
C ARG A 171 -10.78 32.96 -0.95
N VAL A 172 -11.00 33.46 0.26
CA VAL A 172 -11.45 32.69 1.44
C VAL A 172 -12.72 31.87 1.19
N ASP A 173 -13.64 32.38 0.36
CA ASP A 173 -14.99 31.82 0.20
C ASP A 173 -15.08 30.62 -0.77
N ARG A 174 -14.04 30.37 -1.58
CA ARG A 174 -14.15 29.48 -2.75
C ARG A 174 -12.93 28.61 -3.03
N SER A 175 -11.88 28.73 -2.22
CA SER A 175 -10.63 28.06 -2.49
C SER A 175 -10.32 26.97 -1.47
N PRO A 176 -9.76 25.84 -1.89
CA PRO A 176 -9.20 24.88 -0.94
C PRO A 176 -7.97 25.48 -0.25
N LEU A 177 -7.70 25.04 0.99
CA LEU A 177 -6.47 25.41 1.69
C LEU A 177 -5.23 24.76 1.08
N VAL A 178 -5.39 23.58 0.47
CA VAL A 178 -4.30 22.82 -0.15
C VAL A 178 -4.77 22.22 -1.47
N VAL A 179 -3.98 22.38 -2.52
CA VAL A 179 -4.14 21.67 -3.80
C VAL A 179 -3.01 20.68 -3.95
N ILE A 180 -3.35 19.40 -4.13
CA ILE A 180 -2.38 18.31 -4.14
C ILE A 180 -2.39 17.61 -5.49
N THR A 181 -1.21 17.50 -6.11
CA THR A 181 -0.96 16.60 -7.23
C THR A 181 0.09 15.57 -6.82
N ASN A 182 -0.11 14.30 -7.18
CA ASN A 182 0.83 13.22 -6.91
C ASN A 182 0.98 12.36 -8.16
N GLY A 183 2.20 12.16 -8.64
CA GLY A 183 2.44 11.25 -9.77
C GLY A 183 1.86 11.72 -11.11
N LEU A 184 1.49 13.00 -11.24
CA LEU A 184 1.02 13.53 -12.52
C LEU A 184 2.16 13.58 -13.52
N MET A 185 1.96 12.93 -14.66
CA MET A 185 2.97 12.74 -15.70
C MET A 185 2.41 13.13 -17.07
N VAL A 186 3.29 13.60 -17.96
CA VAL A 186 2.97 13.61 -19.39
C VAL A 186 2.75 12.16 -19.82
N PRO A 187 1.62 11.79 -20.47
CA PRO A 187 1.22 10.40 -20.64
C PRO A 187 2.30 9.47 -21.22
N ASN A 188 3.05 9.92 -22.22
CA ASN A 188 4.12 9.14 -22.85
C ASN A 188 5.32 8.82 -21.93
N TYR A 189 5.37 9.44 -20.74
CA TYR A 189 6.42 9.27 -19.74
C TYR A 189 5.89 8.69 -18.43
N SER A 190 4.66 8.16 -18.41
CA SER A 190 4.02 7.59 -17.22
C SER A 190 4.31 6.08 -17.04
N SER A 191 5.50 5.62 -17.42
CA SER A 191 5.93 4.22 -17.23
C SER A 191 6.45 3.98 -15.81
N SER A 192 6.46 2.72 -15.39
CA SER A 192 7.01 2.33 -14.08
C SER A 192 8.50 2.63 -13.95
N ASP A 193 9.27 2.41 -15.03
CA ASP A 193 10.71 2.72 -15.06
C ASP A 193 10.98 4.22 -14.90
N GLU A 194 10.16 5.06 -15.55
CA GLU A 194 10.30 6.52 -15.43
C GLU A 194 9.86 7.01 -14.06
N TYR A 195 8.84 6.38 -13.47
CA TYR A 195 8.49 6.62 -12.06
C TYR A 195 9.66 6.30 -11.12
N ASP A 196 10.27 5.12 -11.22
CA ASP A 196 11.38 4.72 -10.34
C ASP A 196 12.57 5.69 -10.47
N ARG A 197 12.89 6.11 -11.71
CA ARG A 197 13.90 7.13 -11.98
C ARG A 197 13.53 8.48 -11.35
N LEU A 198 12.34 9.03 -11.63
CA LEU A 198 11.93 10.36 -11.18
C LEU A 198 11.66 10.44 -9.67
N PHE A 199 11.24 9.33 -9.06
CA PHE A 199 11.10 9.20 -7.62
C PHE A 199 12.46 9.39 -6.94
N ALA A 200 13.48 8.64 -7.38
CA ALA A 200 14.84 8.76 -6.86
C ALA A 200 15.49 10.12 -7.13
N LEU A 201 15.11 10.78 -8.22
CA LEU A 201 15.49 12.17 -8.51
C LEU A 201 14.79 13.21 -7.61
N GLY A 202 13.79 12.82 -6.82
CA GLY A 202 12.99 13.74 -6.00
C GLY A 202 12.07 14.65 -6.82
N CYS A 203 11.61 14.16 -7.98
CA CYS A 203 10.74 14.88 -8.91
C CYS A 203 9.27 14.44 -8.84
N THR A 204 9.01 13.22 -8.36
CA THR A 204 7.64 12.69 -8.20
C THR A 204 7.54 11.77 -6.99
N MET A 205 6.33 11.36 -6.65
CA MET A 205 6.03 10.27 -5.72
C MET A 205 4.69 9.63 -6.08
N TYR A 206 4.50 8.36 -5.71
CA TYR A 206 3.22 7.71 -5.86
C TYR A 206 2.37 7.95 -4.62
N GLY A 207 1.29 8.71 -4.75
CA GLY A 207 0.42 9.08 -3.62
C GLY A 207 -0.69 8.07 -3.32
N GLN A 208 -0.81 6.98 -4.09
CA GLN A 208 -2.01 6.13 -4.09
C GLN A 208 -3.27 7.02 -4.19
N MET A 209 -4.32 6.71 -3.42
CA MET A 209 -5.53 7.51 -3.28
C MET A 209 -5.46 8.36 -2.01
N THR A 210 -5.34 7.71 -0.84
CA THR A 210 -5.46 8.36 0.48
C THR A 210 -4.13 8.60 1.19
N ALA A 211 -3.03 8.03 0.67
CA ALA A 211 -1.69 8.21 1.26
C ALA A 211 -1.18 9.64 1.01
N GLY A 212 -1.14 10.06 -0.26
CA GLY A 212 -0.65 11.37 -0.68
C GLY A 212 -1.70 12.48 -0.57
N SER A 213 -2.96 12.16 -0.24
CA SER A 213 -4.03 13.15 0.00
C SER A 213 -4.38 13.32 1.48
N TYR A 214 -3.62 12.67 2.37
CA TYR A 214 -3.70 12.83 3.82
C TYR A 214 -5.07 12.48 4.39
N CYS A 215 -5.61 11.30 4.08
CA CYS A 215 -6.92 10.89 4.61
C CYS A 215 -7.08 9.39 4.82
N TYR A 216 -5.99 8.64 4.99
CA TYR A 216 -6.05 7.21 5.22
C TYR A 216 -6.38 6.90 6.69
N ILE A 217 -7.54 6.30 6.93
CA ILE A 217 -8.02 5.96 8.29
C ILE A 217 -7.74 4.50 8.67
N GLY A 218 -6.73 3.92 8.03
CA GLY A 218 -6.45 2.50 8.21
C GLY A 218 -7.45 1.61 7.46
N PRO A 219 -7.69 0.40 7.97
CA PRO A 219 -8.38 -0.70 7.29
C PRO A 219 -9.90 -0.55 7.21
N GLN A 220 -10.50 0.30 8.04
CA GLN A 220 -11.96 0.33 8.24
C GLN A 220 -12.71 0.63 6.94
N GLY A 221 -12.20 1.57 6.14
CA GLY A 221 -12.78 1.91 4.84
C GLY A 221 -12.84 0.70 3.90
N ILE A 222 -11.84 -0.18 3.98
CA ILE A 222 -11.79 -1.38 3.14
C ILE A 222 -12.73 -2.47 3.66
N ILE A 223 -12.90 -2.63 4.98
CA ILE A 223 -13.87 -3.59 5.54
C ILE A 223 -15.27 -3.29 5.00
N HIS A 224 -15.70 -2.02 5.03
CA HIS A 224 -16.99 -1.60 4.50
C HIS A 224 -17.08 -1.80 2.98
N GLY A 225 -16.04 -1.42 2.23
CA GLY A 225 -15.97 -1.66 0.78
C GLY A 225 -16.13 -3.14 0.43
N THR A 226 -15.38 -4.02 1.09
CA THR A 226 -15.45 -5.47 0.87
C THR A 226 -16.77 -6.08 1.28
N PHE A 227 -17.35 -5.61 2.39
CA PHE A 227 -18.70 -6.01 2.79
C PHE A 227 -19.72 -5.72 1.66
N ILE A 228 -19.69 -4.51 1.10
CA ILE A 228 -20.58 -4.10 0.00
C ILE A 228 -20.31 -4.92 -1.27
N THR A 229 -19.04 -5.11 -1.64
CA THR A 229 -18.66 -5.85 -2.85
C THR A 229 -19.18 -7.29 -2.81
N ILE A 230 -18.90 -8.03 -1.74
CA ILE A 230 -19.34 -9.43 -1.61
C ILE A 230 -20.86 -9.50 -1.52
N THR A 231 -21.52 -8.58 -0.81
CA THR A 231 -22.99 -8.50 -0.78
C THR A 231 -23.58 -8.33 -2.18
N ASN A 232 -23.03 -7.42 -2.99
CA ASN A 232 -23.54 -7.19 -4.34
C ASN A 232 -23.20 -8.33 -5.30
N ALA A 233 -22.04 -8.98 -5.15
CA ALA A 233 -21.73 -10.22 -5.86
C ALA A 233 -22.78 -11.30 -5.55
N ALA A 234 -23.16 -11.45 -4.28
CA ALA A 234 -24.19 -12.38 -3.83
C ALA A 234 -25.57 -12.06 -4.41
N ARG A 235 -25.98 -10.79 -4.37
CA ARG A 235 -27.23 -10.32 -4.99
C ARG A 235 -27.26 -10.62 -6.48
N LYS A 236 -26.18 -10.29 -7.19
CA LYS A 236 -26.07 -10.46 -8.65
C LYS A 236 -26.11 -11.94 -9.04
N LYS A 237 -25.37 -12.80 -8.35
CA LYS A 237 -25.25 -14.21 -8.72
C LYS A 237 -26.36 -15.10 -8.16
N PHE A 238 -26.81 -14.84 -6.94
CA PHE A 238 -27.70 -15.73 -6.19
C PHE A 238 -29.04 -15.08 -5.80
N GLY A 239 -29.24 -13.78 -6.09
CA GLY A 239 -30.49 -13.08 -5.75
C GLY A 239 -30.71 -12.91 -4.24
N THR A 240 -29.68 -13.05 -3.40
CA THR A 240 -29.81 -13.05 -1.94
C THR A 240 -28.72 -12.24 -1.24
N ASN A 241 -29.05 -11.76 -0.03
CA ASN A 241 -28.10 -11.18 0.93
C ASN A 241 -27.67 -12.18 2.01
N ASP A 242 -28.33 -13.33 2.09
CA ASP A 242 -28.01 -14.36 3.06
C ASP A 242 -26.85 -15.20 2.54
N LEU A 243 -25.67 -14.96 3.10
CA LEU A 243 -24.44 -15.66 2.77
C LEU A 243 -24.10 -16.78 3.78
N ARG A 244 -25.01 -17.14 4.68
CA ARG A 244 -24.79 -18.25 5.62
C ARG A 244 -24.59 -19.57 4.87
N GLY A 245 -23.44 -20.21 5.10
CA GLY A 245 -23.02 -21.42 4.39
C GLY A 245 -22.51 -21.18 2.97
N LYS A 246 -22.35 -19.92 2.53
CA LYS A 246 -21.65 -19.57 1.29
C LYS A 246 -20.17 -19.40 1.56
N VAL A 247 -19.35 -19.85 0.62
CA VAL A 247 -17.89 -19.81 0.74
C VAL A 247 -17.32 -18.78 -0.23
N PHE A 248 -16.59 -17.81 0.33
CA PHE A 248 -15.81 -16.81 -0.39
C PHE A 248 -14.32 -17.16 -0.31
N VAL A 249 -13.65 -17.31 -1.45
CA VAL A 249 -12.20 -17.58 -1.52
C VAL A 249 -11.49 -16.41 -2.18
N SER A 250 -10.44 -15.90 -1.54
CA SER A 250 -9.58 -14.87 -2.11
C SER A 250 -8.14 -14.94 -1.58
N SER A 251 -7.36 -13.89 -1.82
CA SER A 251 -5.93 -13.81 -1.56
C SER A 251 -5.51 -12.48 -0.95
N GLY A 252 -4.41 -12.52 -0.21
CA GLY A 252 -3.75 -11.37 0.41
C GLY A 252 -4.31 -11.02 1.79
N LEU A 253 -3.43 -10.93 2.78
CA LEU A 253 -3.68 -10.40 4.12
C LEU A 253 -2.85 -9.14 4.42
N GLY A 254 -2.43 -8.45 3.35
CA GLY A 254 -1.69 -7.19 3.38
C GLY A 254 -2.54 -5.99 3.84
N GLY A 255 -2.09 -4.77 3.55
CA GLY A 255 -2.69 -3.51 4.07
C GLY A 255 -4.20 -3.41 3.86
N MET A 256 -4.65 -3.46 2.61
CA MET A 256 -6.07 -3.40 2.24
C MET A 256 -6.73 -4.79 2.27
N SER A 257 -6.08 -5.80 1.67
CA SER A 257 -6.62 -7.16 1.55
C SER A 257 -6.83 -7.89 2.88
N GLY A 258 -6.13 -7.46 3.94
CA GLY A 258 -6.36 -7.93 5.31
C GLY A 258 -7.74 -7.61 5.89
N ALA A 259 -8.53 -6.74 5.25
CA ALA A 259 -9.91 -6.46 5.65
C ALA A 259 -10.93 -7.53 5.21
N GLN A 260 -10.59 -8.33 4.20
CA GLN A 260 -11.49 -9.35 3.63
C GLN A 260 -11.98 -10.39 4.66
N PRO A 261 -11.14 -10.94 5.55
CA PRO A 261 -11.58 -11.88 6.59
C PRO A 261 -12.69 -11.29 7.47
N LYS A 262 -12.50 -10.06 7.94
CA LYS A 262 -13.46 -9.39 8.82
C LYS A 262 -14.78 -9.09 8.11
N ALA A 263 -14.71 -8.68 6.84
CA ALA A 263 -15.90 -8.48 6.02
C ALA A 263 -16.72 -9.78 5.87
N CYS A 264 -16.05 -10.92 5.63
CA CYS A 264 -16.71 -12.23 5.53
C CYS A 264 -17.43 -12.62 6.84
N GLN A 265 -16.77 -12.40 7.97
CA GLN A 265 -17.37 -12.64 9.29
C GLN A 265 -18.64 -11.81 9.49
N LEU A 266 -18.59 -10.50 9.17
CA LEU A 266 -19.74 -9.60 9.29
C LEU A 266 -20.88 -9.97 8.34
N LEU A 267 -20.56 -10.51 7.16
CA LEU A 267 -21.54 -11.00 6.19
C LEU A 267 -22.18 -12.34 6.58
N GLY A 268 -21.61 -13.04 7.57
CA GLY A 268 -22.08 -14.35 7.98
C GLY A 268 -21.65 -15.50 7.06
N CYS A 269 -20.65 -15.27 6.20
CA CYS A 269 -20.15 -16.27 5.25
C CYS A 269 -18.88 -16.97 5.75
N VAL A 270 -18.44 -18.00 5.03
CA VAL A 270 -17.13 -18.64 5.24
C VAL A 270 -16.11 -17.94 4.34
N GLY A 271 -15.24 -17.12 4.93
CA GLY A 271 -14.15 -16.47 4.20
C GLY A 271 -12.86 -17.30 4.25
N VAL A 272 -12.24 -17.56 3.10
CA VAL A 272 -10.94 -18.23 2.98
C VAL A 272 -9.98 -17.29 2.25
N ILE A 273 -8.98 -16.77 2.95
CA ILE A 273 -8.03 -15.81 2.40
C ILE A 273 -6.62 -16.40 2.48
N ALA A 274 -6.04 -16.71 1.32
CA ALA A 274 -4.68 -17.26 1.25
C ALA A 274 -3.62 -16.15 1.31
N GLU A 275 -2.57 -16.36 2.09
CA GLU A 275 -1.44 -15.45 2.24
C GLU A 275 -0.13 -16.25 2.39
N VAL A 276 0.88 -15.90 1.59
CA VAL A 276 2.18 -16.57 1.61
C VAL A 276 3.09 -16.04 2.73
N SER A 277 2.88 -14.79 3.17
CA SER A 277 3.60 -14.19 4.29
C SER A 277 2.94 -14.56 5.62
N GLU A 278 3.53 -15.51 6.35
CA GLU A 278 3.05 -15.87 7.68
C GLU A 278 2.98 -14.67 8.63
N GLU A 279 3.94 -13.75 8.54
CA GLU A 279 3.94 -12.51 9.32
C GLU A 279 2.67 -11.68 9.08
N ALA A 280 2.27 -11.51 7.80
CA ALA A 280 1.05 -10.78 7.46
C ALA A 280 -0.20 -11.51 7.95
N ALA A 281 -0.27 -12.83 7.76
CA ALA A 281 -1.40 -13.65 8.22
C ALA A 281 -1.56 -13.60 9.75
N LYS A 282 -0.46 -13.80 10.48
CA LYS A 282 -0.40 -13.73 11.94
C LYS A 282 -0.78 -12.35 12.46
N LYS A 283 -0.30 -11.28 11.81
CA LYS A 283 -0.70 -9.91 12.15
C LYS A 283 -2.23 -9.73 12.09
N ARG A 284 -2.93 -10.30 11.10
CA ARG A 284 -4.40 -10.20 11.00
C ARG A 284 -5.13 -11.08 12.00
N TYR A 285 -4.56 -12.23 12.33
CA TYR A 285 -5.05 -13.11 13.39
C TYR A 285 -4.94 -12.44 14.77
N ASP A 286 -3.77 -11.91 15.11
CA ASP A 286 -3.52 -11.23 16.39
C ASP A 286 -4.38 -9.96 16.56
N GLN A 287 -4.74 -9.31 15.44
CA GLN A 287 -5.69 -8.17 15.42
C GLN A 287 -7.16 -8.59 15.60
N GLY A 288 -7.47 -9.89 15.60
CA GLY A 288 -8.84 -10.41 15.64
C GLY A 288 -9.63 -10.17 14.36
N TRP A 289 -8.96 -9.88 13.24
CA TRP A 289 -9.62 -9.68 11.95
C TRP A 289 -9.80 -11.00 11.21
N CYS A 290 -8.84 -11.91 11.34
CA CYS A 290 -8.92 -13.29 10.89
C CYS A 290 -9.17 -14.21 12.10
N GLN A 291 -10.07 -15.19 11.99
CA GLN A 291 -10.46 -16.03 13.15
C GLN A 291 -9.62 -17.29 13.30
N GLU A 292 -9.11 -17.83 12.20
CA GLU A 292 -8.41 -19.11 12.16
C GLU A 292 -7.21 -19.01 11.22
N LEU A 293 -6.09 -19.64 11.57
CA LEU A 293 -4.97 -19.86 10.66
C LEU A 293 -4.83 -21.35 10.38
N ILE A 294 -4.70 -21.71 9.10
CA ILE A 294 -4.51 -23.09 8.64
C ILE A 294 -3.30 -23.13 7.72
N TYR A 295 -2.47 -24.16 7.90
CA TYR A 295 -1.20 -24.33 7.18
C TYR A 295 -1.21 -25.54 6.24
N ASP A 296 -2.22 -26.41 6.33
CA ASP A 296 -2.35 -27.62 5.52
C ASP A 296 -3.61 -27.56 4.65
N LEU A 297 -3.46 -27.90 3.36
CA LEU A 297 -4.55 -27.87 2.39
C LEU A 297 -5.66 -28.87 2.71
N ASN A 298 -5.34 -30.05 3.25
CA ASN A 298 -6.37 -31.04 3.57
C ASN A 298 -7.20 -30.60 4.77
N GLN A 299 -6.55 -30.03 5.79
CA GLN A 299 -7.23 -29.39 6.92
C GLN A 299 -8.11 -28.22 6.46
N LEU A 300 -7.61 -27.36 5.56
CA LEU A 300 -8.39 -26.26 5.01
C LEU A 300 -9.68 -26.76 4.39
N ILE A 301 -9.60 -27.80 3.59
CA ILE A 301 -10.75 -28.30 2.83
C ILE A 301 -11.75 -29.02 3.73
N ALA A 302 -11.25 -29.78 4.71
CA ALA A 302 -12.11 -30.35 5.76
C ALA A 302 -12.85 -29.24 6.53
N ARG A 303 -12.15 -28.14 6.87
CA ARG A 303 -12.74 -27.00 7.57
C ARG A 303 -13.77 -26.26 6.74
N ILE A 304 -13.53 -26.06 5.44
CA ILE A 304 -14.50 -25.46 4.52
C ILE A 304 -15.80 -26.27 4.50
N ARG A 305 -15.71 -27.60 4.39
CA ARG A 305 -16.88 -28.50 4.41
C ARG A 305 -17.68 -28.34 5.70
N GLU A 306 -16.99 -28.40 6.83
CA GLU A 306 -17.61 -28.28 8.16
C GLU A 306 -18.33 -26.92 8.32
N CYS A 307 -17.63 -25.82 8.02
CA CYS A 307 -18.19 -24.47 8.15
C CYS A 307 -19.38 -24.26 7.22
N ARG A 308 -19.33 -24.81 6.01
CA ARG A 308 -20.43 -24.78 5.05
C ARG A 308 -21.66 -25.53 5.56
N GLU A 309 -21.49 -26.77 6.01
CA GLU A 309 -22.56 -27.62 6.52
C GLU A 309 -23.25 -26.99 7.74
N LYS A 310 -22.45 -26.50 8.69
CA LYS A 310 -22.93 -25.87 9.93
C LYS A 310 -23.33 -24.39 9.75
N LYS A 311 -23.17 -23.83 8.55
CA LYS A 311 -23.43 -22.42 8.22
C LYS A 311 -22.72 -21.44 9.19
N LEU A 312 -21.48 -21.76 9.54
CA LEU A 312 -20.68 -20.95 10.46
C LEU A 312 -20.16 -19.69 9.78
N ALA A 313 -20.33 -18.55 10.43
CA ALA A 313 -19.68 -17.30 10.07
C ALA A 313 -18.24 -17.33 10.61
N THR A 314 -17.26 -17.55 9.74
CA THR A 314 -15.84 -17.56 10.14
C THR A 314 -14.96 -17.02 9.02
N SER A 315 -13.73 -16.68 9.36
CA SER A 315 -12.69 -16.39 8.39
C SER A 315 -11.42 -17.18 8.68
N ILE A 316 -10.91 -17.80 7.63
CA ILE A 316 -9.79 -18.73 7.64
C ILE A 316 -8.67 -18.09 6.81
N GLY A 317 -7.56 -17.77 7.45
CA GLY A 317 -6.32 -17.40 6.81
C GLY A 317 -5.55 -18.67 6.45
N PHE A 318 -5.39 -18.97 5.17
CA PHE A 318 -4.55 -20.07 4.73
C PHE A 318 -3.12 -19.56 4.54
N VAL A 319 -2.17 -20.06 5.33
CA VAL A 319 -0.76 -19.69 5.23
C VAL A 319 -0.11 -20.54 4.13
N GLY A 320 -0.12 -20.00 2.92
CA GLY A 320 0.31 -20.68 1.69
C GLY A 320 -0.13 -19.93 0.44
N ASN A 321 0.14 -20.52 -0.73
CA ASN A 321 -0.17 -19.86 -1.99
C ASN A 321 -1.66 -20.01 -2.35
N VAL A 322 -2.28 -18.94 -2.87
CA VAL A 322 -3.68 -18.99 -3.34
C VAL A 322 -3.83 -19.95 -4.52
N VAL A 323 -2.80 -20.12 -5.36
CA VAL A 323 -2.86 -21.04 -6.50
C VAL A 323 -3.01 -22.48 -6.02
N ASP A 324 -2.33 -22.87 -4.94
CA ASP A 324 -2.51 -24.19 -4.33
C ASP A 324 -3.96 -24.38 -3.87
N VAL A 325 -4.58 -23.35 -3.25
CA VAL A 325 -5.99 -23.39 -2.85
C VAL A 325 -6.91 -23.54 -4.06
N TRP A 326 -6.68 -22.79 -5.12
CA TRP A 326 -7.49 -22.87 -6.35
C TRP A 326 -7.38 -24.23 -7.02
N GLU A 327 -6.17 -24.73 -7.26
CA GLU A 327 -5.94 -26.05 -7.85
C GLU A 327 -6.54 -27.16 -6.98
N ARG A 328 -6.38 -27.04 -5.65
CA ARG A 328 -6.92 -27.98 -4.67
C ARG A 328 -8.45 -27.99 -4.66
N LEU A 329 -9.12 -26.84 -4.79
CA LEU A 329 -10.58 -26.74 -4.91
C LEU A 329 -11.08 -27.28 -6.26
N ALA A 330 -10.38 -26.97 -7.34
CA ALA A 330 -10.72 -27.42 -8.69
C ALA A 330 -10.62 -28.94 -8.85
N ASN A 331 -9.83 -29.61 -8.00
CA ASN A 331 -9.68 -31.07 -7.95
C ASN A 331 -10.70 -31.76 -7.03
N GLU A 332 -11.44 -31.03 -6.21
CA GLU A 332 -12.51 -31.62 -5.41
C GLU A 332 -13.74 -31.94 -6.27
N LYS A 333 -14.45 -33.03 -5.93
CA LYS A 333 -15.62 -33.49 -6.71
C LYS A 333 -16.80 -32.53 -6.57
N GLU A 334 -17.03 -32.01 -5.37
CA GLU A 334 -18.07 -31.04 -5.08
C GLU A 334 -17.59 -29.59 -5.23
N THR A 335 -18.49 -28.68 -5.59
CA THR A 335 -18.17 -27.25 -5.68
C THR A 335 -18.19 -26.65 -4.28
N LEU A 336 -17.00 -26.46 -3.69
CA LEU A 336 -16.80 -25.95 -2.32
C LEU A 336 -16.68 -24.41 -2.23
N VAL A 337 -16.64 -23.71 -3.36
CA VAL A 337 -16.53 -22.25 -3.44
C VAL A 337 -17.69 -21.69 -4.22
N ASP A 338 -18.35 -20.67 -3.66
CA ASP A 338 -19.48 -19.99 -4.30
C ASP A 338 -19.02 -18.69 -4.99
N ILE A 339 -18.15 -17.93 -4.31
CA ILE A 339 -17.62 -16.64 -4.79
C ILE A 339 -16.10 -16.67 -4.71
N GLY A 340 -15.42 -16.26 -5.78
CA GLY A 340 -13.97 -16.14 -5.87
C GLY A 340 -13.52 -14.73 -6.22
N SER A 341 -12.37 -14.32 -5.72
CA SER A 341 -11.68 -13.10 -6.15
C SER A 341 -10.18 -13.18 -5.89
N ASP A 342 -9.42 -12.14 -6.24
CA ASP A 342 -7.99 -12.02 -5.94
C ASP A 342 -7.66 -10.58 -5.51
N GLN A 343 -6.88 -10.44 -4.43
CA GLN A 343 -6.41 -9.14 -3.94
C GLN A 343 -4.89 -9.15 -3.64
N THR A 344 -4.13 -9.98 -4.36
CA THR A 344 -2.67 -9.85 -4.44
C THR A 344 -2.30 -8.49 -5.05
N SER A 345 -1.07 -8.02 -4.90
CA SER A 345 -0.66 -6.71 -5.43
C SER A 345 -0.16 -6.81 -6.88
N CYS A 346 -1.00 -7.30 -7.78
CA CYS A 346 -0.70 -7.46 -9.22
C CYS A 346 -0.45 -6.15 -9.98
N HIS A 347 -0.60 -4.99 -9.35
CA HIS A 347 -0.14 -3.70 -9.91
C HIS A 347 1.40 -3.54 -9.84
N ILE A 348 2.09 -4.33 -9.01
CA ILE A 348 3.56 -4.42 -8.93
C ILE A 348 4.01 -5.90 -8.84
N PRO A 349 3.61 -6.76 -9.80
CA PRO A 349 3.66 -8.21 -9.64
C PRO A 349 5.08 -8.76 -9.51
N TYR A 350 6.07 -8.06 -10.11
CA TYR A 350 7.47 -8.49 -10.12
C TYR A 350 8.32 -7.91 -8.98
N GLN A 351 7.75 -6.98 -8.19
CA GLN A 351 8.44 -6.30 -7.08
C GLN A 351 7.88 -6.76 -5.71
N GLY A 352 7.51 -8.03 -5.61
CA GLY A 352 6.95 -8.62 -4.39
C GLY A 352 5.46 -8.38 -4.19
N GLY A 353 4.75 -7.99 -5.25
CA GLY A 353 3.29 -7.88 -5.23
C GLY A 353 2.56 -9.21 -5.47
N TYR A 354 3.18 -10.14 -6.19
CA TYR A 354 2.66 -11.48 -6.46
C TYR A 354 3.78 -12.51 -6.23
N TYR A 355 3.46 -13.64 -5.58
CA TYR A 355 4.42 -14.70 -5.26
C TYR A 355 4.08 -15.96 -6.04
N PRO A 356 5.00 -16.49 -6.86
CA PRO A 356 4.76 -17.67 -7.68
C PRO A 356 4.62 -18.94 -6.83
N VAL A 357 3.66 -19.80 -7.17
CA VAL A 357 3.37 -21.06 -6.45
C VAL A 357 4.51 -22.08 -6.45
N GLN A 358 5.42 -21.98 -7.43
CA GLN A 358 6.57 -22.86 -7.60
C GLN A 358 7.65 -22.65 -6.52
N LEU A 359 7.61 -21.53 -5.80
CA LEU A 359 8.60 -21.16 -4.81
C LEU A 359 7.93 -20.95 -3.45
N SER A 360 8.64 -21.31 -2.38
CA SER A 360 8.28 -20.82 -1.04
C SER A 360 8.44 -19.30 -0.95
N TYR A 361 7.84 -18.68 0.06
CA TYR A 361 7.91 -17.23 0.29
C TYR A 361 9.37 -16.71 0.35
N ASP A 362 10.25 -17.42 1.08
CA ASP A 362 11.65 -17.03 1.23
C ASP A 362 12.47 -17.25 -0.06
N GLU A 363 12.19 -18.33 -0.79
CA GLU A 363 12.82 -18.58 -2.09
C GLU A 363 12.41 -17.53 -3.11
N ALA A 364 11.13 -17.16 -3.14
CA ALA A 364 10.61 -16.09 -3.99
C ALA A 364 11.28 -14.74 -3.70
N ARG A 365 11.47 -14.37 -2.41
CA ARG A 365 12.21 -13.16 -2.03
C ARG A 365 13.66 -13.19 -2.49
N LYS A 366 14.34 -14.33 -2.37
CA LYS A 366 15.73 -14.50 -2.84
C LYS A 366 15.80 -14.44 -4.37
N CYS A 367 14.90 -15.13 -5.07
CA CYS A 367 14.82 -15.17 -6.53
C CYS A 367 14.56 -13.77 -7.10
N MET A 368 13.59 -13.04 -6.54
CA MET A 368 13.30 -11.66 -6.94
C MET A 368 14.52 -10.73 -6.84
N LYS A 369 15.39 -10.94 -5.84
CA LYS A 369 16.61 -10.14 -5.65
C LYS A 369 17.75 -10.57 -6.58
N ASN A 370 17.94 -11.88 -6.74
CA ASN A 370 19.13 -12.45 -7.37
C ASN A 370 18.94 -12.71 -8.87
N ASP A 371 17.72 -13.05 -9.30
CA ASP A 371 17.36 -13.33 -10.69
C ASP A 371 15.93 -12.81 -10.98
N PRO A 372 15.77 -11.49 -11.17
CA PRO A 372 14.47 -10.88 -11.46
C PRO A 372 13.82 -11.39 -12.75
N THR A 373 14.63 -11.78 -13.74
CA THR A 373 14.14 -12.36 -15.00
C THR A 373 13.47 -13.69 -14.73
N LYS A 374 14.14 -14.59 -14.00
CA LYS A 374 13.55 -15.88 -13.64
C LYS A 374 12.32 -15.73 -12.76
N PHE A 375 12.36 -14.79 -11.82
CA PHE A 375 11.21 -14.48 -10.97
C PHE A 375 9.98 -14.09 -11.80
N LYS A 376 10.16 -13.20 -12.79
CA LYS A 376 9.10 -12.79 -13.71
C LYS A 376 8.51 -13.96 -14.51
N GLU A 377 9.35 -14.86 -15.03
CA GLU A 377 8.88 -16.06 -15.73
C GLU A 377 8.01 -16.96 -14.84
N LEU A 378 8.44 -17.19 -13.59
CA LEU A 378 7.70 -18.00 -12.62
C LEU A 378 6.38 -17.34 -12.23
N VAL A 379 6.35 -16.01 -12.06
CA VAL A 379 5.11 -15.26 -11.84
C VAL A 379 4.13 -15.48 -13.00
N HIS A 380 4.60 -15.40 -14.25
CA HIS A 380 3.75 -15.64 -15.42
C HIS A 380 3.22 -17.08 -15.46
N GLU A 381 4.05 -18.06 -15.15
CA GLU A 381 3.64 -19.48 -15.09
C GLU A 381 2.58 -19.71 -13.99
N SER A 382 2.81 -19.17 -12.79
CA SER A 382 1.88 -19.25 -11.65
C SER A 382 0.53 -18.62 -11.96
N ILE A 383 0.50 -17.45 -12.60
CA ILE A 383 -0.75 -16.78 -12.97
C ILE A 383 -1.55 -17.60 -14.00
N LYS A 384 -0.89 -18.22 -14.97
CA LYS A 384 -1.55 -19.12 -15.93
C LYS A 384 -2.21 -20.31 -15.23
N ARG A 385 -1.52 -20.91 -14.25
CA ARG A 385 -2.07 -21.99 -13.42
C ARG A 385 -3.26 -21.52 -12.58
N GLN A 386 -3.17 -20.33 -11.99
CA GLN A 386 -4.25 -19.72 -11.23
C GLN A 386 -5.52 -19.55 -12.08
N ILE A 387 -5.38 -18.97 -13.28
CA ILE A 387 -6.50 -18.78 -14.22
C ILE A 387 -7.12 -20.12 -14.63
N ALA A 388 -6.30 -21.11 -15.01
CA ALA A 388 -6.80 -22.43 -15.40
C ALA A 388 -7.64 -23.11 -14.30
N ALA A 389 -7.24 -22.97 -13.04
CA ALA A 389 -8.00 -23.49 -11.91
C ALA A 389 -9.30 -22.69 -11.65
N ILE A 390 -9.24 -21.36 -11.78
CA ILE A 390 -10.41 -20.48 -11.69
C ILE A 390 -11.43 -20.80 -12.77
N ASP A 391 -11.00 -21.00 -14.02
CA ASP A 391 -11.87 -21.32 -15.15
C ASP A 391 -12.62 -22.65 -14.91
N LYS A 392 -11.91 -23.69 -14.46
CA LYS A 392 -12.53 -24.98 -14.10
C LYS A 392 -13.58 -24.84 -12.99
N LEU A 393 -13.38 -23.93 -12.03
CA LEU A 393 -14.36 -23.67 -10.96
C LEU A 393 -15.51 -22.79 -11.44
N TYR A 394 -15.25 -21.84 -12.34
CA TYR A 394 -16.25 -21.00 -12.98
C TYR A 394 -17.23 -21.84 -13.81
N GLU A 395 -16.72 -22.78 -14.62
CA GLU A 395 -17.53 -23.77 -15.35
C GLU A 395 -18.44 -24.60 -14.43
N ARG A 396 -18.01 -24.79 -13.17
CA ARG A 396 -18.76 -25.50 -12.12
C ARG A 396 -19.67 -24.59 -11.29
N GLY A 397 -19.87 -23.35 -11.72
CA GLY A 397 -20.85 -22.42 -11.17
C GLY A 397 -20.31 -21.39 -10.17
N MET A 398 -19.02 -21.39 -9.87
CA MET A 398 -18.39 -20.34 -9.05
C MET A 398 -18.53 -18.98 -9.74
N TYR A 399 -18.79 -17.93 -8.98
CA TYR A 399 -18.72 -16.55 -9.49
C TYR A 399 -17.37 -15.92 -9.15
N PHE A 400 -16.56 -15.59 -10.16
CA PHE A 400 -15.29 -14.89 -9.98
C PHE A 400 -15.42 -13.41 -10.36
N PHE A 401 -14.71 -12.52 -9.67
CA PHE A 401 -14.54 -11.13 -10.10
C PHE A 401 -13.14 -10.60 -9.74
N ASP A 402 -12.59 -9.75 -10.59
CA ASP A 402 -11.34 -9.01 -10.34
C ASP A 402 -11.59 -7.88 -9.31
N TYR A 403 -10.72 -7.74 -8.32
CA TYR A 403 -10.86 -6.76 -7.24
C TYR A 403 -10.20 -5.40 -7.57
N GLY A 404 -9.93 -5.11 -8.85
CA GLY A 404 -9.25 -3.89 -9.27
C GLY A 404 -7.76 -3.87 -8.89
N ASN A 405 -7.14 -5.04 -8.75
CA ASN A 405 -5.72 -5.19 -8.40
C ASN A 405 -4.81 -5.42 -9.62
N ALA A 406 -5.37 -5.33 -10.83
CA ALA A 406 -4.71 -5.64 -12.11
C ALA A 406 -4.35 -7.12 -12.29
N PHE A 407 -5.03 -8.04 -11.59
CA PHE A 407 -4.80 -9.48 -11.75
C PHE A 407 -5.11 -9.96 -13.17
N LEU A 408 -6.31 -9.70 -13.69
CA LEU A 408 -6.68 -10.12 -15.05
C LEU A 408 -5.82 -9.42 -16.12
N LEU A 409 -5.44 -8.15 -15.91
CA LEU A 409 -4.52 -7.46 -16.82
C LEU A 409 -3.13 -8.12 -16.83
N THR A 410 -2.62 -8.50 -15.65
CA THR A 410 -1.33 -9.19 -15.54
C THR A 410 -1.42 -10.59 -16.15
N ALA A 411 -2.52 -11.30 -15.97
CA ALA A 411 -2.79 -12.57 -16.62
C ALA A 411 -2.79 -12.44 -18.15
N LYS A 412 -3.35 -11.35 -18.71
CA LYS A 412 -3.30 -11.08 -20.15
C LYS A 412 -1.85 -10.90 -20.62
N HIS A 413 -1.05 -10.13 -19.88
CA HIS A 413 0.38 -9.95 -20.18
C HIS A 413 1.20 -11.24 -20.04
N ALA A 414 0.79 -12.15 -19.16
CA ALA A 414 1.41 -13.48 -19.00
C ALA A 414 0.99 -14.49 -20.08
N GLY A 415 0.04 -14.12 -20.95
CA GLY A 415 -0.51 -15.00 -21.98
C GLY A 415 -1.47 -16.07 -21.43
N ALA A 416 -2.13 -15.79 -20.30
CA ALA A 416 -3.21 -16.66 -19.82
C ALA A 416 -4.43 -16.55 -20.76
N PRO A 417 -5.15 -17.67 -21.01
CA PRO A 417 -6.33 -17.67 -21.87
C PRO A 417 -7.52 -17.06 -21.11
N ILE A 418 -7.57 -15.73 -21.01
CA ILE A 418 -8.71 -15.05 -20.40
C ILE A 418 -9.82 -14.96 -21.43
N GLY A 419 -10.96 -15.61 -21.15
CA GLY A 419 -12.14 -15.55 -22.01
C GLY A 419 -12.70 -14.13 -22.14
N GLY A 420 -13.08 -13.76 -23.36
CA GLY A 420 -13.67 -12.46 -23.70
C GLY A 420 -12.80 -11.68 -24.68
N ASP A 421 -13.17 -11.73 -25.96
CA ASP A 421 -12.80 -10.66 -26.88
C ASP A 421 -13.40 -9.37 -26.31
N ASP A 422 -12.52 -8.40 -26.03
CA ASP A 422 -12.82 -7.06 -25.53
C ASP A 422 -13.32 -6.92 -24.07
N GLY A 423 -12.37 -6.57 -23.20
CA GLY A 423 -12.51 -5.34 -22.41
C GLY A 423 -13.73 -5.17 -21.51
N GLY A 424 -14.24 -6.26 -20.92
CA GLY A 424 -15.18 -6.19 -19.82
C GLY A 424 -16.57 -6.70 -20.14
N GLN A 425 -16.75 -8.01 -20.11
CA GLN A 425 -17.94 -8.69 -19.57
C GLN A 425 -17.74 -10.20 -19.66
N SER A 426 -17.56 -10.85 -18.51
CA SER A 426 -18.23 -12.11 -18.16
C SER A 426 -18.41 -12.17 -16.64
#